data_AF-A0A7K1UKI0-F1
#
_entry.id   AF-A0A7K1UKI0-F1
#
_cell.length_a   1.000
_cell.length_b   1.000
_cell.length_c   1.000
_cell.angle_alpha   90.00
_cell.angle_beta   90.00
_cell.angle_gamma   90.00
#
_symmetry.space_group_name_H-M   'P 1'
#
loop_
_entity.id
_entity.type
_entity.pdbx_description
1 polymer ?
#
loop_
_entity_poly.entity_id
_entity_poly.type
_entity_poly.pdbx_seq_one_letter_code
_entity_poly.pdbx_strand_id
1 'polypeptide(L)'
;MDSAKQDRVKNEVGFIAALDQSGGSTPKALKLYGIEADAYPNQEVMLDLVHEMRTRIITSPSFDGARILGAILFEDTMNRDIEGTPTGDYLWDVKGIVPFLKIDKGLAEESHGAQVMKPIPDLNNLLKSAVSKGMFGTKMRSLIKEPGEGLHAVVAQQFAIAQQILQFGLVPIVEPEVDIHSPRKAETEKQLKAALHSELDHLGEDQSVILKLTLPEVANLYHELVEHPRVLRVLALSGGYSRAEAT
;
A
#
# COMPACT_ATOMS: atom_id res chain seq x y z
N MET A 1 7.53 -18.22 1.07
CA MET A 1 7.33 -17.08 0.15
C MET A 1 7.54 -17.55 -1.28
N ASP A 2 6.79 -17.00 -2.22
CA ASP A 2 6.94 -17.26 -3.66
C ASP A 2 8.19 -16.52 -4.17
N SER A 3 9.25 -17.25 -4.50
CA SER A 3 10.55 -16.67 -4.85
C SER A 3 10.50 -15.86 -6.14
N ALA A 4 9.66 -16.25 -7.12
CA ALA A 4 9.55 -15.54 -8.39
C ALA A 4 8.93 -14.15 -8.20
N LYS A 5 7.85 -14.06 -7.40
CA LYS A 5 7.22 -12.77 -7.06
C LYS A 5 8.17 -11.88 -6.26
N GLN A 6 8.93 -12.47 -5.33
CA GLN A 6 9.91 -11.74 -4.54
C GLN A 6 11.06 -11.18 -5.38
N ASP A 7 11.67 -11.99 -6.25
CA ASP A 7 12.77 -11.57 -7.11
C ASP A 7 12.35 -10.44 -8.06
N ARG A 8 11.13 -10.52 -8.58
CA ARG A 8 10.53 -9.47 -9.41
C ARG A 8 10.39 -8.15 -8.67
N VAL A 9 9.75 -8.17 -7.50
CA VAL A 9 9.56 -6.96 -6.69
C VAL A 9 10.90 -6.40 -6.21
N LYS A 10 11.89 -7.25 -5.93
CA LYS A 10 13.20 -6.82 -5.42
C LYS A 10 14.07 -6.23 -6.53
N ASN A 11 14.21 -6.93 -7.65
CA ASN A 11 15.32 -6.70 -8.59
C ASN A 11 14.91 -5.98 -9.88
N GLU A 12 13.63 -6.02 -10.29
CA GLU A 12 13.23 -5.45 -11.57
C GLU A 12 13.00 -3.92 -11.51
N VAL A 13 13.14 -3.26 -12.65
CA VAL A 13 12.91 -1.82 -12.80
C VAL A 13 11.44 -1.59 -13.13
N GLY A 14 10.75 -0.82 -12.30
CA GLY A 14 9.33 -0.54 -12.48
C GLY A 14 8.69 0.02 -11.21
N PHE A 15 7.37 0.12 -11.22
CA PHE A 15 6.57 0.70 -10.14
C PHE A 15 5.40 -0.20 -9.74
N ILE A 16 4.74 0.14 -8.62
CA ILE A 16 3.54 -0.54 -8.14
C ILE A 16 2.32 0.34 -8.39
N ALA A 17 1.28 -0.21 -9.01
CA ALA A 17 0.00 0.46 -9.21
C ALA A 17 -0.87 0.33 -7.95
N ALA A 18 -1.47 1.43 -7.50
CA ALA A 18 -2.38 1.44 -6.35
C ALA A 18 -3.84 1.50 -6.82
N LEU A 19 -4.55 0.38 -6.71
CA LEU A 19 -5.97 0.19 -7.07
C LEU A 19 -6.80 -0.12 -5.80
N ASP A 20 -6.36 0.35 -4.65
CA ASP A 20 -6.81 -0.06 -3.31
C ASP A 20 -7.74 0.96 -2.61
N GLN A 21 -8.41 1.80 -3.38
CA GLN A 21 -9.40 2.73 -2.84
C GLN A 21 -10.50 1.93 -2.12
N SER A 22 -10.66 2.18 -0.82
CA SER A 22 -11.71 1.60 0.01
C SER A 22 -13.05 2.29 -0.25
N GLY A 23 -14.14 1.72 0.26
CA GLY A 23 -15.50 2.27 0.08
C GLY A 23 -15.64 3.77 0.40
N GLY A 24 -14.92 4.30 1.40
CA GLY A 24 -14.94 5.74 1.70
C GLY A 24 -14.21 6.63 0.68
N SER A 25 -13.22 6.08 -0.03
CA SER A 25 -12.43 6.77 -1.06
C SER A 25 -12.87 6.49 -2.49
N THR A 26 -13.65 5.43 -2.71
CA THR A 26 -14.22 5.05 -4.02
C THR A 26 -15.05 6.17 -4.67
N PRO A 27 -15.92 6.91 -3.96
CA PRO A 27 -16.69 8.01 -4.56
C PRO A 27 -15.80 9.06 -5.24
N LYS A 28 -14.68 9.43 -4.60
CA LYS A 28 -13.72 10.39 -5.17
C LYS A 28 -13.07 9.82 -6.43
N ALA A 29 -12.71 8.53 -6.42
CA ALA A 29 -12.10 7.87 -7.58
C ALA A 29 -13.07 7.79 -8.77
N LEU A 30 -14.32 7.38 -8.53
CA LEU A 30 -15.37 7.33 -9.55
C LEU A 30 -15.66 8.71 -10.13
N LYS A 31 -15.75 9.74 -9.29
CA LYS A 31 -15.94 11.12 -9.75
C LYS A 31 -14.80 11.61 -10.65
N LEU A 32 -13.54 11.36 -10.26
CA LEU A 32 -12.38 11.71 -11.10
C LEU A 32 -12.36 10.93 -12.42
N TYR A 33 -12.99 9.76 -12.45
CA TYR A 33 -13.18 8.94 -13.64
C TYR A 33 -14.40 9.36 -14.48
N GLY A 34 -15.22 10.31 -14.01
CA GLY A 34 -16.38 10.86 -14.71
C GLY A 34 -17.72 10.23 -14.34
N ILE A 35 -17.79 9.49 -13.23
CA ILE A 35 -19.02 8.89 -12.70
C ILE A 35 -19.45 9.66 -11.43
N GLU A 36 -20.56 10.39 -11.53
CA GLU A 36 -21.09 11.20 -10.42
C GLU A 36 -21.87 10.34 -9.40
N ALA A 37 -22.11 10.93 -8.22
CA ALA A 37 -22.69 10.21 -7.08
C ALA A 37 -24.15 9.76 -7.26
N ASP A 38 -24.87 10.37 -8.19
CA ASP A 38 -26.23 9.99 -8.56
C ASP A 38 -26.30 8.71 -9.42
N ALA A 39 -25.17 8.28 -9.99
CA ALA A 39 -25.08 7.05 -10.80
C ALA A 39 -25.05 5.75 -9.96
N TYR A 40 -24.80 5.83 -8.66
CA TYR A 40 -24.76 4.67 -7.76
C TYR A 40 -25.61 4.92 -6.50
N PRO A 41 -26.85 4.43 -6.44
CA PRO A 41 -27.77 4.74 -5.34
C PRO A 41 -27.40 4.06 -4.02
N ASN A 42 -26.49 3.08 -4.04
CA ASN A 42 -26.08 2.31 -2.88
C ASN A 42 -24.62 1.83 -3.02
N GLN A 43 -24.10 1.24 -1.95
CA GLN A 43 -22.72 0.78 -1.87
C GLN A 43 -22.42 -0.39 -2.81
N GLU A 44 -23.38 -1.29 -3.05
CA GLU A 44 -23.20 -2.45 -3.94
C GLU A 44 -22.95 -1.99 -5.38
N VAL A 45 -23.82 -1.13 -5.91
CA VAL A 45 -23.66 -0.55 -7.26
C VAL A 45 -22.36 0.24 -7.38
N MET A 46 -21.96 0.96 -6.33
CA MET A 46 -20.68 1.67 -6.30
C MET A 46 -19.48 0.70 -6.40
N LEU A 47 -19.54 -0.44 -5.71
CA LEU A 47 -18.49 -1.46 -5.75
C LEU A 47 -18.44 -2.18 -7.11
N ASP A 48 -19.59 -2.37 -7.76
CA ASP A 48 -19.63 -2.91 -9.12
C ASP A 48 -18.98 -1.95 -10.13
N LEU A 49 -19.33 -0.67 -10.10
CA LEU A 49 -18.76 0.34 -11.00
C LEU A 49 -17.25 0.51 -10.81
N VAL A 50 -16.75 0.50 -9.57
CA VAL A 50 -15.30 0.60 -9.33
C VAL A 50 -14.59 -0.69 -9.76
N HIS A 51 -15.24 -1.86 -9.64
CA HIS A 51 -14.70 -3.11 -10.16
C HIS A 51 -14.64 -3.12 -11.69
N GLU A 52 -15.66 -2.60 -12.38
CA GLU A 52 -15.64 -2.42 -13.83
C GLU A 52 -14.52 -1.47 -14.28
N MET A 53 -14.35 -0.34 -13.57
CA MET A 53 -13.25 0.60 -13.81
C MET A 53 -11.88 -0.11 -13.66
N ARG A 54 -11.68 -0.85 -12.56
CA ARG A 54 -10.44 -1.60 -12.29
C ARG A 54 -10.20 -2.69 -13.32
N THR A 55 -11.25 -3.41 -13.71
CA THR A 55 -11.21 -4.43 -14.77
C THR A 55 -10.73 -3.81 -16.08
N ARG A 56 -11.33 -2.68 -16.51
CA ARG A 56 -10.91 -1.96 -17.72
C ARG A 56 -9.44 -1.53 -17.68
N ILE A 57 -8.96 -1.06 -16.51
CA ILE A 57 -7.55 -0.69 -16.33
C ILE A 57 -6.66 -1.92 -16.47
N ILE A 58 -6.96 -2.99 -15.74
CA ILE A 58 -6.12 -4.20 -15.67
C ILE A 58 -6.09 -4.94 -16.99
N THR A 59 -7.23 -5.07 -17.70
CA THR A 59 -7.28 -5.79 -18.98
C THR A 59 -6.65 -4.99 -20.13
N SER A 60 -6.47 -3.67 -19.99
CA SER A 60 -5.78 -2.83 -20.97
C SER A 60 -4.42 -3.43 -21.39
N PRO A 61 -4.06 -3.38 -22.68
CA PRO A 61 -2.73 -3.79 -23.14
C PRO A 61 -1.60 -2.97 -22.50
N SER A 62 -1.88 -1.73 -22.08
CA SER A 62 -0.91 -0.86 -21.43
C SER A 62 -0.64 -1.22 -19.97
N PHE A 63 -1.48 -2.08 -19.36
CA PHE A 63 -1.34 -2.54 -17.99
C PHE A 63 -0.73 -3.95 -18.01
N ASP A 64 0.60 -3.98 -18.11
CA ASP A 64 1.38 -5.19 -18.20
C ASP A 64 2.58 -5.19 -17.23
N GLY A 65 3.19 -6.37 -17.08
CA GLY A 65 4.37 -6.58 -16.27
C GLY A 65 5.65 -5.93 -16.82
N ALA A 66 5.67 -5.28 -17.98
CA ALA A 66 6.93 -4.71 -18.47
C ALA A 66 7.43 -3.57 -17.57
N ARG A 67 6.51 -2.84 -16.93
CA ARG A 67 6.84 -1.74 -15.99
C ARG A 67 6.05 -1.75 -14.69
N ILE A 68 4.92 -2.46 -14.64
CA ILE A 68 4.10 -2.57 -13.44
C ILE A 68 4.51 -3.85 -12.72
N LEU A 69 5.30 -3.70 -11.66
CA LEU A 69 5.83 -4.86 -10.93
C LEU A 69 4.78 -5.47 -10.01
N GLY A 70 3.88 -4.64 -9.48
CA GLY A 70 2.82 -5.07 -8.59
C GLY A 70 1.58 -4.18 -8.64
N ALA A 71 0.48 -4.69 -8.12
CA ALA A 71 -0.77 -3.95 -7.96
C ALA A 71 -1.35 -4.17 -6.57
N ILE A 72 -1.71 -3.08 -5.88
CA ILE A 72 -2.36 -3.11 -4.57
C ILE A 72 -3.87 -3.07 -4.79
N LEU A 73 -4.58 -4.05 -4.24
CA LEU A 73 -6.02 -4.25 -4.39
C LEU A 73 -6.77 -3.86 -3.13
N PHE A 74 -8.02 -3.46 -3.32
CA PHE A 74 -9.00 -3.45 -2.25
C PHE A 74 -9.60 -4.86 -2.06
N GLU A 75 -10.03 -5.17 -0.84
CA GLU A 75 -10.54 -6.50 -0.45
C GLU A 75 -11.69 -6.99 -1.32
N ASP A 76 -12.64 -6.11 -1.67
CA ASP A 76 -13.74 -6.46 -2.57
C ASP A 76 -13.23 -6.88 -3.96
N THR A 77 -12.23 -6.19 -4.51
CA THR A 77 -11.63 -6.55 -5.81
C THR A 77 -10.83 -7.84 -5.74
N MET A 78 -10.11 -8.12 -4.65
CA MET A 78 -9.44 -9.41 -4.42
C MET A 78 -10.45 -10.57 -4.44
N ASN A 79 -11.66 -10.34 -3.96
CA ASN A 79 -12.73 -11.34 -3.89
C ASN A 79 -13.54 -11.50 -5.18
N ARG A 80 -13.23 -10.73 -6.22
CA ARG A 80 -13.92 -10.75 -7.52
C ARG A 80 -13.01 -11.31 -8.61
N ASP A 81 -13.63 -11.62 -9.73
CA ASP A 81 -12.96 -12.14 -10.92
C ASP A 81 -12.76 -11.05 -11.98
N ILE A 82 -11.73 -11.23 -12.79
CA ILE A 82 -11.48 -10.52 -14.04
C ILE A 82 -11.45 -11.57 -15.14
N GLU A 83 -12.32 -11.41 -16.15
CA GLU A 83 -12.45 -12.36 -17.27
C GLU A 83 -12.65 -13.82 -16.81
N GLY A 84 -13.40 -14.01 -15.73
CA GLY A 84 -13.68 -15.33 -15.14
C GLY A 84 -12.53 -15.96 -14.35
N THR A 85 -11.44 -15.22 -14.13
CA THR A 85 -10.28 -15.65 -13.34
C THR A 85 -10.19 -14.82 -12.05
N PRO A 86 -9.90 -15.41 -10.89
CA PRO A 86 -9.68 -14.65 -9.65
C PRO A 86 -8.67 -13.52 -9.87
N THR A 87 -8.97 -12.31 -9.37
CA THR A 87 -8.18 -11.11 -9.72
C THR A 87 -6.69 -11.24 -9.38
N GLY A 88 -6.35 -11.88 -8.26
CA GLY A 88 -4.95 -12.14 -7.88
C GLY A 88 -4.20 -13.01 -8.88
N ASP A 89 -4.85 -14.08 -9.33
CA ASP A 89 -4.29 -15.03 -10.29
C ASP A 89 -4.20 -14.37 -11.67
N TYR A 90 -5.21 -13.62 -12.11
CA TYR A 90 -5.15 -12.89 -13.38
C TYR A 90 -3.98 -11.89 -13.44
N LEU A 91 -3.77 -11.13 -12.35
CA LEU A 91 -2.62 -10.22 -12.28
C LEU A 91 -1.30 -10.97 -12.44
N TRP A 92 -1.12 -12.11 -11.76
CA TRP A 92 0.14 -12.84 -11.82
C TRP A 92 0.29 -13.63 -13.12
N ASP A 93 -0.63 -14.53 -13.42
CA ASP A 93 -0.52 -15.53 -14.48
C ASP A 93 -0.71 -14.94 -15.88
N VAL A 94 -1.55 -13.90 -16.01
CA VAL A 94 -1.85 -13.27 -17.31
C VAL A 94 -1.03 -12.00 -17.51
N LYS A 95 -0.92 -11.15 -16.47
CA LYS A 95 -0.26 -9.85 -16.59
C LYS A 95 1.19 -9.84 -16.12
N GLY A 96 1.64 -10.84 -15.36
CA GLY A 96 2.97 -10.83 -14.75
C GLY A 96 3.11 -9.74 -13.68
N ILE A 97 2.05 -9.43 -12.94
CA ILE A 97 2.00 -8.35 -11.95
C ILE A 97 1.77 -8.95 -10.57
N VAL A 98 2.60 -8.60 -9.59
CA VAL A 98 2.54 -9.16 -8.24
C VAL A 98 1.36 -8.55 -7.45
N PRO A 99 0.41 -9.36 -6.96
CA PRO A 99 -0.77 -8.84 -6.29
C PRO A 99 -0.52 -8.58 -4.79
N PHE A 100 -0.96 -7.42 -4.30
CA PHE A 100 -0.94 -7.02 -2.89
C PHE A 100 -2.35 -6.67 -2.41
N LEU A 101 -2.62 -6.82 -1.12
CA LEU A 101 -3.91 -6.49 -0.51
C LEU A 101 -3.79 -5.32 0.47
N LYS A 102 -4.60 -4.28 0.31
CA LYS A 102 -4.80 -3.30 1.39
C LYS A 102 -5.60 -3.91 2.54
N ILE A 103 -5.08 -3.79 3.76
CA ILE A 103 -5.71 -4.36 4.97
C ILE A 103 -6.20 -3.33 5.98
N ASP A 104 -5.73 -2.08 5.92
CA ASP A 104 -6.16 -1.03 6.86
C ASP A 104 -7.65 -0.72 6.70
N LYS A 105 -8.31 -0.39 7.81
CA LYS A 105 -9.73 -0.03 7.87
C LYS A 105 -9.92 1.49 8.04
N GLY A 106 -8.96 2.27 7.54
CA GLY A 106 -8.90 3.72 7.67
C GLY A 106 -8.16 4.19 8.93
N LEU A 107 -8.21 5.51 9.16
CA LEU A 107 -7.46 6.20 10.20
C LEU A 107 -8.31 6.47 11.44
N ALA A 108 -7.72 6.35 12.62
CA ALA A 108 -8.30 6.82 13.87
C ALA A 108 -8.31 8.37 13.92
N GLU A 109 -8.95 8.92 14.96
CA GLU A 109 -8.89 10.36 15.22
C GLU A 109 -7.45 10.83 15.42
N GLU A 110 -7.21 12.07 15.04
CA GLU A 110 -5.89 12.68 15.21
C GLU A 110 -5.52 12.81 16.68
N SER A 111 -4.31 12.41 17.01
CA SER A 111 -3.74 12.51 18.34
C SER A 111 -2.24 12.77 18.23
N HIS A 112 -1.75 13.77 18.97
CA HIS A 112 -0.33 14.17 18.98
C HIS A 112 0.25 14.38 17.57
N GLY A 113 -0.53 14.99 16.68
CA GLY A 113 -0.10 15.31 15.31
C GLY A 113 0.04 14.11 14.38
N ALA A 114 -0.59 12.98 14.69
CA ALA A 114 -0.64 11.81 13.82
C ALA A 114 -1.98 11.09 13.90
N GLN A 115 -2.23 10.22 12.93
CA GLN A 115 -3.38 9.33 12.88
C GLN A 115 -2.90 7.89 12.66
N VAL A 116 -2.99 7.10 13.72
CA VAL A 116 -2.82 5.65 13.67
C VAL A 116 -3.95 5.00 12.87
N MET A 117 -3.76 3.75 12.45
CA MET A 117 -4.82 2.97 11.83
C MET A 117 -5.91 2.63 12.84
N LYS A 118 -7.16 2.57 12.38
CA LYS A 118 -8.25 1.95 13.14
C LYS A 118 -7.93 0.47 13.41
N PRO A 119 -8.46 -0.12 14.49
CA PRO A 119 -8.37 -1.56 14.71
C PRO A 119 -8.81 -2.35 13.47
N ILE A 120 -8.07 -3.41 13.16
CA ILE A 120 -8.39 -4.32 12.04
C ILE A 120 -9.00 -5.58 12.67
N PRO A 121 -10.33 -5.66 12.83
CA PRO A 121 -10.96 -6.86 13.38
C PRO A 121 -10.66 -8.06 12.49
N ASP A 122 -10.48 -9.22 13.12
CA ASP A 122 -10.23 -10.50 12.45
C ASP A 122 -9.06 -10.50 11.45
N LEU A 123 -8.00 -9.70 11.72
CA LEU A 123 -6.82 -9.60 10.86
C LEU A 123 -6.25 -10.98 10.47
N ASN A 124 -6.18 -11.94 11.39
CA ASN A 124 -5.72 -13.30 11.07
C ASN A 124 -6.55 -13.99 9.97
N ASN A 125 -7.87 -13.81 9.97
CA ASN A 125 -8.73 -14.40 8.94
C ASN A 125 -8.55 -13.68 7.60
N LEU A 126 -8.39 -12.36 7.63
CA LEU A 126 -8.08 -11.58 6.43
C LEU A 126 -6.75 -12.01 5.80
N LEU A 127 -5.70 -12.22 6.60
CA LEU A 127 -4.39 -12.68 6.12
C LEU A 127 -4.46 -14.10 5.54
N LYS A 128 -5.20 -15.03 6.17
CA LYS A 128 -5.44 -16.37 5.60
C LYS A 128 -6.16 -16.29 4.25
N SER A 129 -7.17 -15.43 4.16
CA SER A 129 -7.91 -15.20 2.90
C SER A 129 -6.97 -14.67 1.81
N ALA A 130 -6.13 -13.68 2.14
CA ALA A 130 -5.14 -13.12 1.23
C ALA A 130 -4.18 -14.20 0.69
N VAL A 131 -3.66 -15.07 1.57
CA VAL A 131 -2.83 -16.21 1.17
C VAL A 131 -3.59 -17.15 0.24
N SER A 132 -4.83 -17.53 0.57
CA SER A 132 -5.63 -18.44 -0.27
C SER A 132 -6.01 -17.85 -1.63
N LYS A 133 -5.99 -16.52 -1.77
CA LYS A 133 -6.28 -15.77 -2.99
C LYS A 133 -5.02 -15.37 -3.75
N GLY A 134 -3.87 -15.96 -3.41
CA GLY A 134 -2.61 -15.78 -4.15
C GLY A 134 -1.92 -14.43 -3.93
N MET A 135 -2.33 -13.65 -2.92
CA MET A 135 -1.66 -12.38 -2.60
C MET A 135 -0.22 -12.64 -2.15
N PHE A 136 0.70 -11.82 -2.64
CA PHE A 136 2.10 -11.87 -2.22
C PHE A 136 2.35 -11.09 -0.93
N GLY A 137 1.63 -9.99 -0.77
CA GLY A 137 1.85 -9.08 0.34
C GLY A 137 0.62 -8.26 0.66
N THR A 138 0.78 -7.39 1.65
CA THR A 138 -0.27 -6.47 2.07
C THR A 138 0.21 -5.03 2.03
N LYS A 139 -0.71 -4.10 2.24
CA LYS A 139 -0.41 -2.68 2.44
C LYS A 139 -1.30 -2.10 3.53
N MET A 140 -0.74 -1.19 4.32
CA MET A 140 -1.49 -0.52 5.38
C MET A 140 -1.02 0.93 5.58
N ARG A 141 -1.97 1.88 5.64
CA ARG A 141 -1.69 3.32 5.70
C ARG A 141 -2.03 3.95 7.04
N SER A 142 -1.08 4.72 7.55
CA SER A 142 -1.26 5.70 8.63
C SER A 142 -0.92 7.11 8.11
N LEU A 143 -1.17 8.15 8.90
CA LEU A 143 -0.84 9.53 8.53
C LEU A 143 -0.10 10.23 9.67
N ILE A 144 0.92 11.01 9.33
CA ILE A 144 1.72 11.82 10.24
C ILE A 144 1.68 13.26 9.74
N LYS A 145 1.29 14.19 10.63
CA LYS A 145 1.21 15.62 10.32
C LYS A 145 2.32 16.42 11.01
N GLU A 146 2.79 15.97 12.17
CA GLU A 146 3.82 16.64 12.97
C GLU A 146 4.82 15.62 13.55
N PRO A 147 6.06 16.06 13.87
CA PRO A 147 7.01 15.23 14.59
C PRO A 147 6.56 15.04 16.05
N GLY A 148 7.07 13.98 16.70
CA GLY A 148 6.84 13.73 18.13
C GLY A 148 6.20 12.36 18.42
N GLU A 149 5.43 12.30 19.51
CA GLU A 149 4.91 11.05 20.07
C GLU A 149 3.94 10.33 19.13
N GLY A 150 3.10 11.08 18.39
CA GLY A 150 2.15 10.51 17.43
C GLY A 150 2.86 9.76 16.28
N LEU A 151 3.99 10.28 15.80
CA LEU A 151 4.83 9.62 14.80
C LEU A 151 5.36 8.28 15.33
N HIS A 152 5.87 8.25 16.56
CA HIS A 152 6.37 7.01 17.16
C HIS A 152 5.25 5.99 17.34
N ALA A 153 4.05 6.41 17.75
CA ALA A 153 2.89 5.54 17.84
C ALA A 153 2.49 4.95 16.49
N VAL A 154 2.55 5.75 15.42
CA VAL A 154 2.33 5.29 14.04
C VAL A 154 3.33 4.22 13.64
N VAL A 155 4.63 4.47 13.83
CA VAL A 155 5.69 3.53 13.44
C VAL A 155 5.58 2.22 14.24
N ALA A 156 5.38 2.31 15.56
CA ALA A 156 5.22 1.14 16.42
C ALA A 156 3.99 0.30 16.01
N GLN A 157 2.85 0.93 15.72
CA GLN A 157 1.65 0.21 15.29
C GLN A 157 1.87 -0.48 13.93
N GLN A 158 2.48 0.22 12.97
CA GLN A 158 2.78 -0.32 11.65
C GLN A 158 3.68 -1.57 11.76
N PHE A 159 4.76 -1.52 12.56
CA PHE A 159 5.66 -2.67 12.69
C PHE A 159 5.09 -3.82 13.51
N ALA A 160 4.25 -3.55 14.53
CA ALA A 160 3.53 -4.60 15.24
C ALA A 160 2.62 -5.41 14.29
N ILE A 161 1.90 -4.73 13.39
CA ILE A 161 1.07 -5.40 12.39
C ILE A 161 1.94 -6.05 11.29
N ALA A 162 3.05 -5.43 10.90
CA ALA A 162 4.00 -6.00 9.93
C ALA A 162 4.55 -7.35 10.42
N GLN A 163 4.92 -7.47 11.69
CA GLN A 163 5.35 -8.74 12.28
C GLN A 163 4.27 -9.80 12.20
N GLN A 164 3.01 -9.44 12.46
CA GLN A 164 1.88 -10.37 12.32
C GLN A 164 1.69 -10.80 10.86
N ILE A 165 1.80 -9.88 9.89
CA ILE A 165 1.71 -10.20 8.45
C ILE A 165 2.81 -11.18 8.04
N LEU A 166 4.05 -10.96 8.49
CA LEU A 166 5.20 -11.81 8.20
C LEU A 166 4.99 -13.25 8.69
N GLN A 167 4.29 -13.46 9.81
CA GLN A 167 3.94 -14.81 10.31
C GLN A 167 3.02 -15.60 9.37
N PHE A 168 2.31 -14.93 8.45
CA PHE A 168 1.50 -15.58 7.41
C PHE A 168 2.26 -15.75 6.09
N GLY A 169 3.54 -15.40 6.03
CA GLY A 169 4.37 -15.53 4.84
C GLY A 169 4.07 -14.49 3.76
N LEU A 170 3.43 -13.38 4.13
CA LEU A 170 3.13 -12.23 3.25
C LEU A 170 4.16 -11.11 3.48
N VAL A 171 4.47 -10.33 2.44
CA VAL A 171 5.33 -9.13 2.57
C VAL A 171 4.48 -7.90 2.95
N PRO A 172 4.72 -7.25 4.11
CA PRO A 172 4.01 -6.03 4.46
C PRO A 172 4.58 -4.80 3.74
N ILE A 173 3.71 -4.00 3.10
CA ILE A 173 4.01 -2.62 2.72
C ILE A 173 3.61 -1.71 3.88
N VAL A 174 4.61 -1.15 4.55
CA VAL A 174 4.48 -0.18 5.65
C VAL A 174 4.38 1.23 5.05
N GLU A 175 3.24 1.90 5.24
CA GLU A 175 2.95 3.23 4.67
C GLU A 175 2.64 4.28 5.75
N PRO A 176 3.66 4.77 6.47
CA PRO A 176 3.56 5.93 7.36
C PRO A 176 3.65 7.22 6.52
N GLU A 177 2.53 7.64 5.94
CA GLU A 177 2.47 8.84 5.13
C GLU A 177 2.76 10.09 5.97
N VAL A 178 3.71 10.91 5.53
CA VAL A 178 3.86 12.29 6.03
C VAL A 178 3.04 13.21 5.15
N ASP A 179 2.19 14.04 5.76
CA ASP A 179 1.38 15.02 5.05
C ASP A 179 2.28 16.01 4.29
N ILE A 180 2.05 16.16 2.98
CA ILE A 180 2.81 17.09 2.13
C ILE A 180 2.62 18.56 2.53
N HIS A 181 1.57 18.85 3.30
CA HIS A 181 1.27 20.18 3.83
C HIS A 181 1.75 20.39 5.27
N SER A 182 2.47 19.42 5.84
CA SER A 182 3.07 19.57 7.18
C SER A 182 4.02 20.77 7.20
N PRO A 183 3.85 21.76 8.11
CA PRO A 183 4.75 22.91 8.22
C PRO A 183 6.16 22.49 8.69
N ARG A 184 6.30 21.29 9.24
CA ARG A 184 7.55 20.72 9.75
C ARG A 184 7.94 19.43 9.01
N LYS A 185 7.50 19.28 7.76
CA LYS A 185 7.70 18.07 6.93
C LYS A 185 9.13 17.52 6.99
N ALA A 186 10.15 18.34 6.74
CA ALA A 186 11.55 17.89 6.74
C ALA A 186 12.02 17.36 8.12
N GLU A 187 11.53 17.93 9.21
CA GLU A 187 11.82 17.44 10.57
C GLU A 187 11.09 16.13 10.85
N THR A 188 9.80 16.06 10.50
CA THR A 188 8.98 14.85 10.59
C THR A 188 9.62 13.69 9.83
N GLU A 189 10.08 13.91 8.61
CA GLU A 189 10.71 12.88 7.78
C GLU A 189 12.05 12.41 8.35
N LYS A 190 12.86 13.33 8.91
CA LYS A 190 14.10 12.96 9.59
C LYS A 190 13.84 12.06 10.80
N GLN A 191 12.83 12.39 11.61
CA GLN A 191 12.45 11.57 12.75
C GLN A 191 11.83 10.24 12.30
N LEU A 192 11.01 10.25 11.26
CA LEU A 192 10.43 9.05 10.66
C LEU A 192 11.52 8.10 10.17
N LYS A 193 12.52 8.59 9.44
CA LYS A 193 13.66 7.78 8.99
C LYS A 193 14.35 7.08 10.16
N ALA A 194 14.65 7.81 11.23
CA ALA A 194 15.30 7.26 12.41
C ALA A 194 14.43 6.19 13.10
N ALA A 195 13.13 6.43 13.24
CA ALA A 195 12.19 5.48 13.82
C ALA A 195 12.05 4.20 12.95
N LEU A 196 11.97 4.36 11.62
CA LEU A 196 11.92 3.24 10.68
C LEU A 196 13.19 2.39 10.75
N HIS A 197 14.38 3.02 10.75
CA HIS A 197 15.64 2.30 10.88
C HIS A 197 15.68 1.47 12.16
N SER A 198 15.28 2.07 13.29
CA SER A 198 15.23 1.38 14.57
C SER A 198 14.32 0.15 14.53
N GLU A 199 13.13 0.23 13.92
CA GLU A 199 12.24 -0.93 13.81
C GLU A 199 12.77 -2.00 12.85
N LEU A 200 13.40 -1.60 11.74
CA LEU A 200 14.00 -2.53 10.79
C LEU A 200 15.12 -3.35 11.42
N ASP A 201 15.91 -2.78 12.33
CA ASP A 201 16.98 -3.48 13.05
C ASP A 201 16.46 -4.62 13.97
N HIS A 202 15.17 -4.59 14.33
CA HIS A 202 14.53 -5.65 15.12
C HIS A 202 13.97 -6.79 14.27
N LEU A 203 13.97 -6.68 12.94
CA LEU A 203 13.48 -7.75 12.06
C LEU A 203 14.50 -8.88 11.91
N GLY A 204 14.00 -10.12 11.91
CA GLY A 204 14.80 -11.34 11.74
C GLY A 204 15.50 -11.42 10.39
N GLU A 205 16.48 -12.34 10.26
CA GLU A 205 17.34 -12.44 9.07
C GLU A 205 16.61 -12.73 7.76
N ASP A 206 15.50 -13.45 7.88
CA ASP A 206 14.61 -13.90 6.82
C ASP A 206 13.39 -12.99 6.62
N GLN A 207 13.28 -11.92 7.41
CA GLN A 207 12.17 -10.99 7.38
C GLN A 207 12.50 -9.75 6.56
N SER A 208 11.57 -9.30 5.74
CA SER A 208 11.71 -8.08 4.95
C SER A 208 10.38 -7.39 4.75
N VAL A 209 10.43 -6.07 4.68
CA VAL A 209 9.26 -5.21 4.43
C VAL A 209 9.47 -4.39 3.18
N ILE A 210 8.38 -3.85 2.64
CA ILE A 210 8.43 -2.77 1.66
C ILE A 210 8.04 -1.49 2.39
N LEU A 211 8.75 -0.40 2.13
CA LEU A 211 8.39 0.90 2.68
C LEU A 211 7.70 1.71 1.58
N LYS A 212 6.57 2.34 1.89
CA LYS A 212 5.92 3.30 0.99
C LYS A 212 5.84 4.66 1.67
N LEU A 213 6.62 5.61 1.19
CA LEU A 213 6.91 6.87 1.88
C LEU A 213 6.48 8.06 1.03
N THR A 214 6.18 9.18 1.68
CA THR A 214 6.03 10.47 1.00
C THR A 214 7.38 10.87 0.38
N LEU A 215 7.34 11.51 -0.80
CA LEU A 215 8.55 12.08 -1.41
C LEU A 215 9.23 13.07 -0.43
N PRO A 216 10.51 12.86 -0.09
CA PRO A 216 11.16 13.62 0.98
C PRO A 216 11.44 15.06 0.55
N GLU A 217 11.44 15.97 1.52
CA GLU A 217 11.83 17.37 1.30
C GLU A 217 13.33 17.49 1.01
N VAL A 218 14.12 16.62 1.65
CA VAL A 218 15.57 16.53 1.44
C VAL A 218 15.86 15.41 0.45
N ALA A 219 16.47 15.76 -0.68
CA ALA A 219 16.89 14.79 -1.69
C ALA A 219 17.73 13.67 -1.06
N ASN A 220 17.43 12.42 -1.44
CA ASN A 220 18.08 11.21 -0.94
C ASN A 220 17.99 10.96 0.57
N LEU A 221 17.07 11.61 1.29
CA LEU A 221 16.90 11.39 2.74
C LEU A 221 16.79 9.91 3.11
N TYR A 222 16.05 9.12 2.32
CA TYR A 222 15.78 7.71 2.57
C TYR A 222 16.80 6.74 1.94
N HIS A 223 17.95 7.21 1.45
CA HIS A 223 18.97 6.33 0.81
C HIS A 223 19.38 5.16 1.71
N GLU A 224 19.63 5.41 2.99
CA GLU A 224 19.98 4.37 3.97
C GLU A 224 18.87 3.32 4.12
N LEU A 225 17.59 3.69 3.97
CA LEU A 225 16.49 2.73 3.99
C LEU A 225 16.42 1.89 2.70
N VAL A 226 16.83 2.47 1.56
CA VAL A 226 16.92 1.73 0.28
C VAL A 226 18.02 0.65 0.36
N GLU A 227 19.12 0.94 1.03
CA GLU A 227 20.25 0.02 1.19
C GLU A 227 20.07 -0.98 2.35
N HIS A 228 19.05 -0.78 3.19
CA HIS A 228 18.87 -1.58 4.39
C HIS A 228 18.54 -3.06 4.05
N PRO A 229 19.23 -4.06 4.64
CA PRO A 229 19.06 -5.47 4.27
C PRO A 229 17.66 -6.04 4.53
N ARG A 230 16.89 -5.41 5.43
CA ARG A 230 15.49 -5.77 5.75
C ARG A 230 14.45 -5.06 4.89
N VAL A 231 14.87 -4.20 3.95
CA VAL A 231 13.97 -3.49 3.05
C VAL A 231 14.05 -4.13 1.67
N LEU A 232 12.93 -4.71 1.23
CA LEU A 232 12.82 -5.33 -0.09
C LEU A 232 12.81 -4.27 -1.20
N ARG A 233 12.10 -3.15 -0.94
CA ARG A 233 11.98 -1.99 -1.83
C ARG A 233 11.45 -0.78 -1.06
N VAL A 234 11.84 0.41 -1.50
CA VAL A 234 11.18 1.67 -1.13
C VAL A 234 10.33 2.15 -2.30
N LEU A 235 9.09 2.51 -2.02
CA LEU A 235 8.12 3.06 -2.94
C LEU A 235 7.78 4.50 -2.52
N ALA A 236 7.42 5.34 -3.48
CA ALA A 236 6.91 6.67 -3.20
C ALA A 236 5.38 6.72 -3.38
N LEU A 237 4.70 7.46 -2.51
CA LEU A 237 3.32 7.90 -2.73
C LEU A 237 3.31 9.33 -3.26
N SER A 238 2.36 9.68 -4.12
CA SER A 238 2.24 11.04 -4.66
C SER A 238 1.73 12.05 -3.63
N GLY A 239 0.94 11.61 -2.64
CA GLY A 239 0.57 12.44 -1.48
C GLY A 239 -0.28 13.67 -1.78
N GLY A 240 -0.72 13.85 -3.04
CA GLY A 240 -1.41 15.06 -3.49
C GLY A 240 -0.66 15.84 -4.57
N TYR A 241 0.63 15.56 -4.80
CA TYR A 241 1.37 16.10 -5.93
C TYR A 241 0.75 15.68 -7.26
N SER A 242 0.88 16.55 -8.27
CA SER A 242 0.53 16.19 -9.64
C SER A 242 1.45 15.08 -10.17
N ARG A 243 1.02 14.39 -11.23
CA ARG A 243 1.87 13.37 -11.86
C ARG A 243 3.22 13.94 -12.31
N ALA A 244 3.25 15.17 -12.82
CA ALA A 244 4.48 15.81 -13.29
C ALA A 244 5.44 16.18 -12.17
N GLU A 245 4.93 16.51 -10.98
CA GLU A 245 5.78 16.79 -9.81
C GLU A 245 6.26 15.51 -9.12
N ALA A 246 5.48 14.42 -9.19
CA ALA A 246 5.78 13.16 -8.51
C ALA A 246 6.72 12.21 -9.31
N THR A 247 7.08 12.56 -10.55
CA THR A 247 7.94 11.76 -11.45
C THR A 247 9.18 12.52 -11.84
#